data_AF-A0A956UDN6-F1
#
_entry.id   AF-A0A956UDN6-F1
#
_cell.length_a   1.000
_cell.length_b   1.000
_cell.length_c   1.000
_cell.angle_alpha   90.00
_cell.angle_beta   90.00
_cell.angle_gamma   90.00
#
_symmetry.space_group_name_H-M   'P 1'
#
loop_
_entity.id
_entity.type
_entity.pdbx_description
1 polymer ?
#
loop_
_entity_poly.entity_id
_entity_poly.type
_entity_poly.pdbx_seq_one_letter_code
_entity_poly.pdbx_strand_id
1 'polypeptide(L)' 'LGCRAEYWFSEQSPVNGGEAAAAGDFELDQYMHLAALNRGVLMTPFHNMALVSPATTAEDIDRHTQAFRESVQNLISK' A
#
# COMPACT_ATOMS: atom_id res chain seq x y z
N LEU A 1 2.30 -0.68 -11.15
CA LEU A 1 2.32 0.63 -10.46
C LEU A 1 2.59 1.72 -11.49
N GLY A 2 1.80 2.80 -11.48
CA GLY A 2 2.02 3.99 -12.34
C GLY A 2 2.80 5.08 -11.60
N CYS A 3 2.75 6.33 -12.08
CA CYS A 3 3.49 7.45 -11.46
C CYS A 3 3.17 7.65 -9.97
N ARG A 4 1.91 7.50 -9.59
CA ARG A 4 1.42 7.50 -8.21
C ARG A 4 0.35 6.42 -8.09
N ALA A 5 0.40 5.63 -7.02
CA ALA A 5 -0.67 4.71 -6.67
C ALA A 5 -0.94 4.80 -5.18
N GLU A 6 -2.21 4.69 -4.82
CA GLU A 6 -2.67 4.76 -3.44
C GLU A 6 -3.66 3.64 -3.20
N TYR A 7 -3.48 2.91 -2.10
CA TYR A 7 -4.29 1.77 -1.73
C TYR A 7 -5.32 2.21 -0.70
N TRP A 8 -6.59 2.08 -1.07
CA TRP A 8 -7.74 2.29 -0.19
C TRP A 8 -8.37 0.94 0.09
N PHE A 9 -8.38 0.54 1.37
CA PHE A 9 -9.03 -0.69 1.82
C PHE A 9 -10.48 -0.41 2.21
N SER A 10 -11.26 0.08 1.24
CA SER A 10 -12.67 0.43 1.41
C SER A 10 -13.48 -0.19 0.26
N GLU A 11 -14.68 -0.67 0.56
CA GLU A 11 -15.61 -1.16 -0.47
C GLU A 11 -16.04 -0.05 -1.43
N GLN A 12 -16.14 1.18 -0.93
CA GLN A 12 -16.53 2.35 -1.70
C GLN A 12 -15.38 3.35 -1.78
N SER A 13 -15.12 3.86 -2.98
CA SER A 13 -14.15 4.95 -3.15
C SER A 13 -14.67 6.21 -2.47
N PRO A 14 -13.89 6.86 -1.60
CA PRO A 14 -14.28 8.13 -1.00
C PRO A 14 -14.37 9.21 -2.08
N VAL A 15 -15.39 10.06 -2.01
CA VAL A 15 -15.58 11.18 -2.95
C VAL A 15 -15.19 12.54 -2.37
N ASN A 16 -14.87 12.59 -1.06
CA ASN A 16 -14.37 13.77 -0.38
C ASN A 16 -13.36 13.42 0.72
N GLY A 17 -12.68 14.45 1.25
CA GLY A 17 -11.63 14.26 2.26
C GLY A 17 -12.13 13.74 3.60
N GLY A 18 -13.39 14.02 3.98
CA GLY A 18 -13.97 13.50 5.22
C GLY A 18 -14.21 12.00 5.15
N GLU A 19 -14.75 11.53 4.03
CA GLU A 19 -14.92 10.10 3.76
C GLU A 19 -13.58 9.37 3.68
N ALA A 20 -12.58 9.98 3.02
CA ALA A 20 -11.23 9.41 2.95
C ALA A 20 -10.62 9.24 4.35
N ALA A 21 -10.74 10.23 5.23
CA ALA A 21 -10.28 10.15 6.60
C ALA A 21 -11.05 9.10 7.42
N ALA A 22 -12.36 8.97 7.21
CA ALA A 22 -13.20 8.01 7.91
C ALA A 22 -12.97 6.55 7.45
N ALA A 23 -12.50 6.35 6.22
CA ALA A 23 -12.18 5.05 5.66
C ALA A 23 -10.80 4.50 6.09
N GLY A 24 -10.00 5.29 6.81
CA GLY A 24 -8.69 4.86 7.30
C GLY A 24 -8.79 3.78 8.37
N ASP A 25 -7.93 2.76 8.27
CA ASP A 25 -7.74 1.72 9.28
C ASP A 25 -6.28 1.76 9.73
N PHE A 26 -6.06 2.32 10.92
CA PHE A 26 -4.72 2.57 11.44
C PHE A 26 -3.92 1.27 11.68
N GLU A 27 -4.57 0.22 12.17
CA GLU A 27 -3.88 -1.05 12.44
C GLU A 27 -3.49 -1.74 11.14
N LEU A 28 -4.40 -1.71 10.15
CA LEU A 28 -4.11 -2.24 8.82
C LEU A 28 -3.00 -1.46 8.12
N ASP A 29 -2.98 -0.13 8.22
CA ASP A 29 -1.92 0.71 7.68
C ASP A 29 -0.55 0.37 8.28
N GLN A 30 -0.47 0.25 9.61
CA GLN A 30 0.75 -0.15 10.31
C GLN A 30 1.22 -1.54 9.88
N TYR A 31 0.28 -2.49 9.76
CA TYR A 31 0.57 -3.82 9.27
C TYR A 31 1.18 -3.77 7.86
N MET A 32 0.55 -3.04 6.94
CA MET A 32 1.01 -2.96 5.55
C MET A 32 2.41 -2.33 5.44
N HIS A 33 2.70 -1.28 6.22
CA HIS A 33 4.03 -0.66 6.22
C HIS A 33 5.10 -1.61 6.77
N LEU A 34 4.84 -2.27 7.90
CA LEU A 34 5.80 -3.21 8.50
C LEU A 34 5.99 -4.45 7.62
N ALA A 35 4.92 -4.96 7.02
CA ALA A 35 4.95 -6.12 6.13
C ALA A 35 5.73 -5.83 4.84
N ALA A 36 5.59 -4.62 4.27
CA ALA A 36 6.37 -4.16 3.13
C ALA A 36 7.85 -3.98 3.51
N LEU A 37 8.14 -3.35 4.65
CA LEU A 37 9.51 -3.12 5.14
C LEU A 37 10.26 -4.44 5.34
N ASN A 38 9.62 -5.42 5.98
CA ASN A 38 10.19 -6.76 6.18
C ASN A 38 10.47 -7.51 4.87
N ARG A 39 9.91 -7.05 3.75
CA ARG A 39 10.11 -7.59 2.40
C ARG A 39 11.00 -6.70 1.54
N GLY A 40 11.65 -5.69 2.13
CA GLY A 40 12.59 -4.81 1.46
C GLY A 40 11.94 -3.69 0.65
N VAL A 41 10.69 -3.32 0.95
CA VAL A 41 9.98 -2.20 0.31
C VAL A 41 9.70 -1.13 1.36
N LEU A 42 10.34 0.02 1.23
CA LEU A 42 10.11 1.16 2.12
C LEU A 42 8.98 2.03 1.57
N MET A 43 7.87 2.08 2.29
CA MET A 43 6.71 2.93 2.00
C MET A 43 6.70 4.16 2.91
N THR A 44 6.08 5.25 2.48
CA THR A 44 5.92 6.43 3.35
C THR A 44 4.99 6.09 4.52
N PRO A 45 5.35 6.43 5.78
CA PRO A 45 4.60 5.94 6.95
C PRO A 45 3.28 6.68 7.22
N PHE A 46 2.85 7.57 6.32
CA PHE A 46 1.66 8.41 6.50
C PHE A 46 0.54 8.10 5.49
N HIS A 47 0.85 7.32 4.46
CA HIS A 47 -0.09 6.95 3.40
C HIS A 47 0.26 5.55 2.89
N ASN A 48 -0.73 4.73 2.57
CA ASN A 48 -0.54 3.54 1.75
C ASN A 48 -0.37 3.92 0.27
N MET A 49 0.66 4.71 0.00
CA MET A 49 0.90 5.33 -1.30
C MET A 49 2.31 5.04 -1.76
N ALA A 50 2.43 4.68 -3.03
CA ALA A 50 3.69 4.51 -3.75
C ALA A 50 3.82 5.61 -4.81
N LEU A 51 4.99 6.24 -4.87
CA LEU A 51 5.37 7.18 -5.91
C LEU A 51 6.53 6.59 -6.71
N VAL A 52 6.38 6.52 -8.02
CA VAL A 52 7.39 5.95 -8.92
C VAL A 52 8.27 7.08 -9.45
N SER A 53 9.57 6.97 -9.19
CA SER A 53 10.56 7.93 -9.68
C SER A 53 11.09 7.51 -11.06
N PRO A 54 11.75 8.40 -11.83
CA PRO A 54 12.44 8.00 -13.06
C PRO A 54 13.55 6.95 -12.85
N ALA A 55 14.05 6.77 -11.63
CA ALA A 55 15.04 5.77 -11.28
C ALA A 55 14.43 4.40 -10.93
N THR A 56 13.11 4.34 -10.72
CA THR A 56 12.42 3.10 -10.34
C THR A 56 12.36 2.16 -11.55
N THR A 57 12.81 0.93 -11.37
CA THR A 57 12.86 -0.09 -12.42
C THR A 57 11.62 -0.98 -12.42
N ALA A 58 11.41 -1.76 -13.47
CA ALA A 58 10.34 -2.76 -13.51
C ALA A 58 10.51 -3.81 -12.40
N GLU A 59 11.75 -4.19 -12.06
CA GLU A 59 12.04 -5.13 -10.98
C GLU A 59 11.61 -4.58 -9.61
N ASP A 60 11.81 -3.28 -9.35
CA ASP A 60 11.30 -2.64 -8.13
C ASP A 60 9.77 -2.70 -8.04
N ILE A 61 9.09 -2.49 -9.19
CA ILE A 61 7.63 -2.60 -9.28
C ILE A 61 7.16 -4.02 -9.02
N ASP A 62 7.84 -5.02 -9.58
CA ASP A 62 7.52 -6.42 -9.39
C ASP A 62 7.75 -6.84 -7.92
N ARG A 63 8.85 -6.39 -7.32
CA ARG A 63 9.16 -6.61 -5.90
C ARG A 63 8.10 -6.02 -4.99
N HIS A 64 7.67 -4.78 -5.24
CA HIS A 64 6.54 -4.18 -4.52
C HIS A 64 5.28 -5.02 -4.69
N THR A 65 4.93 -5.38 -5.92
CA THR A 65 3.69 -6.12 -6.24
C THR A 65 3.67 -7.49 -5.55
N GLN A 66 4.81 -8.18 -5.51
CA GLN A 66 4.97 -9.42 -4.76
C GLN A 66 4.76 -9.21 -3.26
N ALA A 67 5.45 -8.21 -2.67
CA ALA A 67 5.33 -7.94 -1.25
C ALA A 67 3.90 -7.59 -0.82
N PHE A 68 3.19 -6.79 -1.62
CA PHE A 68 1.78 -6.47 -1.42
C PHE A 68 0.90 -7.74 -1.46
N ARG A 69 1.06 -8.58 -2.48
CA ARG A 69 0.29 -9.82 -2.63
C ARG A 69 0.48 -10.75 -1.44
N GLU A 70 1.71 -10.99 -1.02
CA GLU A 70 2.00 -11.83 0.14
C GLU A 70 1.40 -11.26 1.43
N SER A 71 1.43 -9.93 1.60
CA SER A 71 0.87 -9.26 2.78
C SER A 71 -0.65 -9.42 2.84
N VAL A 72 -1.36 -9.26 1.72
CA VAL A 72 -2.81 -9.47 1.64
C VAL A 72 -3.17 -10.93 1.84
N GLN A 73 -2.45 -11.87 1.21
CA GLN A 73 -2.69 -13.30 1.36
C GLN A 73 -2.63 -13.75 2.83
N ASN A 74 -1.69 -13.22 3.61
CA ASN A 74 -1.59 -13.55 5.04
C ASN A 74 -2.76 -13.04 5.89
N LEU A 75 -3.47 -11.99 5.44
CA LEU A 75 -4.67 -11.48 6.12
C LEU A 75 -5.91 -12.31 5.82
N ILE A 76 -6.07 -12.74 4.56
CA ILE A 76 -7.29 -13.42 4.08
C ILE A 76 -7.22 -14.95 4.12
N SER A 77 -6.03 -15.53 4.30
CA SER A 77 -5.84 -16.99 4.36
C SER A 77 -5.92 -17.55 5.78
N LYS A 78 -6.33 -16.73 6.74
CA LYS A 78 -6.71 -17.14 8.09
C LYS A 78 -8.21 -17.39 8.14
#